data_AF-A0A529QU17-F1
#
_entry.id   AF-A0A529QU17-F1
#
_cell.length_a   1.000
_cell.length_b   1.000
_cell.length_c   1.000
_cell.angle_alpha   90.00
_cell.angle_beta   90.00
_cell.angle_gamma   90.00
#
_symmetry.space_group_name_H-M   'P 1'
#
loop_
_entity.id
_entity.type
_entity.pdbx_description
1 polymer ?
#
loop_
_entity_poly.entity_id
_entity_poly.type
_entity_poly.pdbx_seq_one_letter_code
_entity_poly.pdbx_strand_id
1 'polypeptide(L)'
;MRRIGGIAAFGLIAAAAVWFAWPQPIPVDLARVAKGPMEVTVDDEAKTEVRHIYTVSAPIAGKVLRISPPHHVGDEVAKDETVVAVMQPTIPGLHDVRTHEELLAALGAAEAAVTFAEAEVKRLEAALAYSRTELDRAERLAKSGAISQNALDKAKFEVDT
;
A
#
# COMPACT_ATOMS: atom_id res chain seq x y z
N MET A 1 29.43 -84.96 -56.59
CA MET A 1 28.25 -84.13 -56.28
C MET A 1 28.09 -83.79 -54.79
N ARG A 2 28.49 -84.65 -53.83
CA ARG A 2 28.32 -84.38 -52.38
C ARG A 2 29.13 -83.18 -51.82
N ARG A 3 30.30 -82.84 -52.38
CA ARG A 3 31.16 -81.74 -51.91
C ARG A 3 30.65 -80.34 -52.29
N ILE A 4 30.01 -80.20 -53.45
CA ILE A 4 29.47 -78.91 -53.94
C ILE A 4 28.24 -78.50 -53.11
N GLY A 5 27.38 -79.47 -52.75
CA GLY A 5 26.25 -79.24 -51.84
C GLY A 5 26.70 -78.78 -50.44
N GLY A 6 27.81 -79.30 -49.93
CA GLY A 6 28.36 -78.89 -48.64
C GLY A 6 28.88 -77.45 -48.60
N ILE A 7 29.55 -77.00 -49.66
CA ILE A 7 30.07 -75.62 -49.77
C ILE A 7 28.91 -74.63 -49.94
N ALA A 8 27.90 -74.97 -50.74
CA ALA A 8 26.70 -74.16 -50.90
C ALA A 8 25.92 -74.03 -49.57
N ALA A 9 25.79 -75.14 -48.82
CA ALA A 9 25.18 -75.12 -47.50
C ALA A 9 25.97 -74.26 -46.51
N PHE A 10 27.31 -74.36 -46.50
CA PHE A 10 28.15 -73.56 -45.62
C PHE A 10 28.10 -72.06 -45.96
N GLY A 11 28.11 -71.70 -47.24
CA GLY A 11 27.97 -70.31 -47.68
C GLY A 11 26.62 -69.69 -47.28
N LEU A 12 25.53 -70.46 -47.38
CA LEU A 12 24.21 -70.06 -46.90
C LEU A 12 24.19 -69.84 -45.39
N ILE A 13 24.80 -70.74 -44.62
CA ILE A 13 24.88 -70.61 -43.15
C ILE A 13 25.71 -69.37 -42.76
N ALA A 14 26.84 -69.12 -43.44
CA ALA A 14 27.67 -67.95 -43.18
C ALA A 14 26.94 -66.64 -43.51
N ALA A 15 26.22 -66.58 -44.64
CA ALA A 15 25.43 -65.42 -45.01
C ALA A 15 24.29 -65.15 -44.02
N ALA A 16 23.61 -66.20 -43.55
CA ALA A 16 22.56 -66.08 -42.53
C ALA A 16 23.12 -65.61 -41.19
N ALA A 17 24.30 -66.09 -40.79
CA ALA A 17 24.96 -65.66 -39.56
C ALA A 17 25.34 -64.16 -39.60
N VAL A 18 25.85 -63.68 -40.73
CA VAL A 18 26.19 -62.26 -40.92
C VAL A 18 24.93 -61.39 -40.92
N TRP A 19 23.86 -61.82 -41.58
CA TRP A 19 22.58 -61.11 -41.58
C TRP A 19 21.96 -60.99 -40.18
N PHE A 20 22.01 -62.08 -39.40
CA PHE A 20 21.49 -62.09 -38.03
C PHE A 20 22.33 -61.23 -37.08
N ALA A 21 23.65 -61.20 -37.27
CA ALA A 21 24.56 -60.39 -36.47
C ALA A 21 24.63 -58.92 -36.90
N TRP A 22 23.93 -58.53 -37.97
CA TRP A 22 23.92 -57.15 -38.44
C TRP A 22 23.13 -56.28 -37.45
N PRO A 23 23.76 -55.29 -36.79
CA PRO A 23 23.10 -54.49 -35.78
C PRO A 23 21.91 -53.74 -36.38
N GLN A 24 20.71 -54.01 -35.86
CA GLN A 24 19.52 -53.26 -36.23
C GLN A 24 19.55 -51.89 -35.52
N PRO A 25 19.36 -50.79 -36.26
CA PRO A 25 19.28 -49.47 -35.65
C PRO A 25 18.07 -49.41 -34.72
N ILE A 26 18.29 -48.92 -33.51
CA ILE A 26 17.24 -48.74 -32.52
C ILE A 26 16.57 -47.39 -32.78
N PRO A 27 15.23 -47.33 -32.95
CA PRO A 27 14.54 -46.06 -33.14
C PRO A 27 14.68 -45.21 -31.88
N VAL A 28 15.11 -43.97 -32.05
CA VAL A 28 15.23 -42.97 -30.99
C VAL A 28 14.51 -41.70 -31.40
N ASP A 29 13.92 -41.01 -30.44
CA ASP A 29 13.27 -39.73 -30.65
C ASP A 29 14.30 -38.61 -30.53
N LEU A 30 14.44 -37.81 -31.59
CA LEU A 30 15.42 -36.73 -31.70
C LEU A 30 14.71 -35.42 -32.02
N ALA A 31 14.97 -34.40 -31.22
CA ALA A 31 14.51 -33.04 -31.46
C ALA A 31 15.68 -32.08 -31.68
N ARG A 32 15.52 -31.10 -32.57
CA ARG A 32 16.52 -30.05 -32.82
C ARG A 32 16.32 -28.92 -31.81
N VAL A 33 17.34 -28.63 -30.99
CA VAL A 33 17.31 -27.56 -29.99
C VAL A 33 17.71 -26.22 -30.63
N ALA A 34 16.98 -25.15 -30.31
CA ALA A 34 17.29 -23.78 -30.70
C ALA A 34 17.32 -22.87 -29.47
N LYS A 35 18.11 -21.79 -29.53
CA LYS A 35 18.13 -20.75 -28.48
C LYS A 35 17.26 -19.58 -28.91
N GLY A 36 16.36 -19.16 -28.02
CA GLY A 36 15.48 -18.01 -28.18
C GLY A 36 15.00 -17.52 -26.82
N PRO A 37 14.35 -16.34 -26.75
CA PRO A 37 13.74 -15.88 -25.52
C PRO A 37 12.67 -16.88 -25.08
N MET A 38 12.77 -17.33 -23.83
CA MET A 38 11.78 -18.19 -23.19
C MET A 38 10.95 -17.32 -22.24
N GLU A 39 9.64 -17.29 -22.48
CA GLU A 39 8.69 -16.60 -21.62
C GLU A 39 8.06 -17.60 -20.65
N VAL A 40 8.02 -17.24 -19.38
CA VAL A 40 7.33 -17.99 -18.33
C VAL A 40 6.22 -17.10 -17.83
N THR A 41 4.98 -17.51 -18.05
CA THR A 41 3.80 -16.83 -17.53
C THR A 41 3.41 -17.43 -16.20
N VAL A 42 2.82 -16.59 -15.33
CA VAL A 42 2.15 -17.03 -14.11
C VAL A 42 0.68 -16.67 -14.30
N ASP A 43 -0.17 -17.68 -14.35
CA ASP A 43 -1.62 -17.50 -14.45
C ASP A 43 -2.18 -17.33 -13.04
N ASP A 44 -2.89 -16.23 -12.82
CA ASP A 44 -3.53 -15.92 -11.54
C ASP A 44 -4.92 -15.31 -11.77
N GLU A 45 -5.80 -15.44 -10.80
CA GLU A 45 -7.14 -14.85 -10.83
C GLU A 45 -7.12 -13.44 -10.25
N ALA A 46 -7.64 -12.47 -11.00
CA ALA A 46 -7.76 -11.09 -10.56
C ALA A 46 -9.22 -10.64 -10.49
N LYS A 47 -9.51 -9.73 -9.57
CA LYS A 47 -10.80 -9.04 -9.47
C LYS A 47 -10.59 -7.55 -9.72
N THR A 48 -11.44 -6.97 -10.55
CA THR A 48 -11.53 -5.51 -10.73
C THR A 48 -12.33 -4.88 -9.60
N GLU A 49 -11.84 -3.76 -9.09
CA GLU A 49 -12.48 -2.97 -8.03
C GLU A 49 -12.55 -1.49 -8.42
N VAL A 50 -13.54 -0.79 -7.87
CA VAL A 50 -13.73 0.65 -8.08
C VAL A 50 -12.68 1.41 -7.26
N ARG A 51 -11.87 2.24 -7.93
CA ARG A 51 -10.76 2.98 -7.28
C ARG A 51 -11.20 3.98 -6.21
N HIS A 52 -12.35 4.62 -6.40
CA HIS A 52 -12.87 5.62 -5.47
C HIS A 52 -14.32 5.31 -5.13
N ILE A 53 -14.55 4.83 -3.91
CA ILE A 53 -15.88 4.62 -3.35
C ILE A 53 -16.16 5.76 -2.39
N TYR A 54 -17.26 6.46 -2.63
CA TYR A 54 -17.71 7.55 -1.77
C TYR A 54 -19.00 7.14 -1.07
N THR A 55 -19.07 7.42 0.23
CA THR A 55 -20.30 7.29 1.01
C THR A 55 -20.85 8.69 1.27
N VAL A 56 -22.03 8.97 0.74
CA VAL A 56 -22.73 10.23 0.97
C VAL A 56 -23.63 10.05 2.19
N SER A 57 -23.40 10.85 3.23
CA SER A 57 -24.16 10.81 4.48
C SER A 57 -24.73 12.19 4.82
N ALA A 58 -25.90 12.22 5.45
CA ALA A 58 -26.45 13.46 5.98
C ALA A 58 -25.74 13.84 7.30
N PRO A 59 -25.27 15.09 7.47
CA PRO A 59 -24.57 15.53 8.69
C PRO A 59 -25.52 15.79 9.87
N ILE A 60 -26.83 15.77 9.62
CA ILE A 60 -27.87 16.10 10.61
C ILE A 60 -28.91 14.99 10.69
N ALA A 61 -29.45 14.80 11.89
CA ALA A 61 -30.58 13.90 12.10
C ALA A 61 -31.87 14.52 11.54
N GLY A 62 -32.66 13.70 10.86
CA GLY A 62 -33.89 14.16 10.23
C GLY A 62 -34.56 13.07 9.42
N LYS A 63 -35.64 13.44 8.74
CA LYS A 63 -36.33 12.57 7.78
C LYS A 63 -35.84 12.88 6.37
N VAL A 64 -35.48 11.86 5.62
CA VAL A 64 -35.21 12.01 4.18
C VAL A 64 -36.56 12.29 3.50
N LEU A 65 -36.67 13.42 2.81
CA LEU A 65 -37.84 13.69 1.97
C LEU A 65 -37.86 12.72 0.80
N ARG A 66 -39.03 12.54 0.18
CA ARG A 66 -39.16 11.67 -0.98
C ARG A 66 -38.17 12.09 -2.05
N ILE A 67 -37.23 11.20 -2.36
CA ILE A 67 -36.33 11.32 -3.51
C ILE A 67 -37.25 11.33 -4.74
N SER A 68 -37.46 12.52 -5.29
CA SER A 68 -38.46 12.73 -6.33
C SER A 68 -37.85 12.48 -7.70
N PRO A 69 -38.63 11.97 -8.68
CA PRO A 69 -38.09 11.18 -9.77
C PRO A 69 -37.37 11.98 -10.86
N PRO A 70 -36.45 11.33 -11.62
CA PRO A 70 -36.22 9.89 -11.63
C PRO A 70 -34.78 9.53 -11.24
N HIS A 71 -34.36 9.78 -9.99
CA HIS A 71 -33.07 9.24 -9.53
C HIS A 71 -33.17 7.72 -9.30
N HIS A 72 -32.41 6.97 -10.08
CA HIS A 72 -32.27 5.53 -10.01
C HIS A 72 -30.82 5.13 -9.77
N VAL A 73 -30.62 3.87 -9.36
CA VAL A 73 -29.27 3.31 -9.25
C VAL A 73 -28.65 3.25 -10.65
N GLY A 74 -27.50 3.87 -10.80
CA GLY A 74 -26.77 3.95 -12.08
C GLY A 74 -26.87 5.31 -12.77
N ASP A 75 -27.67 6.24 -12.25
CA ASP A 75 -27.71 7.61 -12.78
C ASP A 75 -26.39 8.35 -12.53
N GLU A 76 -26.02 9.20 -13.47
CA GLU A 76 -24.85 10.06 -13.34
C GLU A 76 -25.10 11.14 -12.28
N VAL A 77 -24.10 11.34 -11.41
CA VAL A 77 -24.13 12.37 -10.36
C VAL A 77 -22.94 13.30 -10.54
N ALA A 78 -23.23 14.60 -10.64
CA ALA A 78 -22.23 15.65 -10.73
C ALA A 78 -22.09 16.35 -9.37
N LYS A 79 -20.84 16.59 -8.97
CA LYS A 79 -20.52 17.31 -7.73
C LYS A 79 -21.13 18.71 -7.78
N ASP A 80 -21.73 19.14 -6.68
CA ASP A 80 -22.32 20.48 -6.47
C ASP A 80 -23.50 20.83 -7.40
N GLU A 81 -23.95 19.88 -8.25
CA GLU A 81 -25.08 20.05 -9.16
C GLU A 81 -26.22 19.08 -8.83
N THR A 82 -25.90 17.80 -8.64
CA THR A 82 -26.93 16.77 -8.43
C THR A 82 -27.34 16.67 -6.97
N VAL A 83 -28.61 16.98 -6.69
CA VAL A 83 -29.19 16.80 -5.35
C VAL A 83 -29.66 15.36 -5.18
N VAL A 84 -28.84 14.53 -4.53
CA VAL A 84 -29.14 13.10 -4.30
C VAL A 84 -30.31 12.89 -3.34
N ALA A 85 -30.43 13.73 -2.30
CA ALA A 85 -31.50 13.67 -1.32
C ALA A 85 -31.69 15.02 -0.63
N VAL A 86 -32.94 15.30 -0.23
CA VAL A 86 -33.28 16.48 0.59
C VAL A 86 -33.67 15.99 1.98
N MET A 87 -33.04 16.55 3.01
CA MET A 87 -33.31 16.21 4.41
C MET A 87 -34.26 17.24 5.03
N GLN A 88 -35.27 16.77 5.76
CA GLN A 88 -36.03 17.58 6.69
C GLN A 88 -35.47 17.37 8.10
N PRO A 89 -34.83 18.39 8.71
CA PRO A 89 -34.30 18.29 10.07
C PRO A 89 -35.40 17.96 11.08
N THR A 90 -35.04 17.22 12.12
CA THR A 90 -35.96 17.00 13.25
C THR A 90 -36.20 18.32 13.97
N ILE A 91 -37.43 18.55 14.44
CA ILE A 91 -37.76 19.70 15.28
C ILE A 91 -36.87 19.62 16.52
N PRO A 92 -36.10 20.69 16.85
CA PRO A 92 -35.29 20.70 18.06
C PRO A 92 -36.15 20.37 19.27
N GLY A 93 -35.63 19.53 20.17
CA GLY A 93 -36.27 19.26 21.46
C GLY A 93 -36.40 20.56 22.27
N LEU A 94 -37.14 20.48 23.38
CA LEU A 94 -37.26 21.59 24.34
C LEU A 94 -35.86 22.03 24.80
N HIS A 95 -35.49 23.26 24.43
CA HIS A 95 -34.24 23.89 24.82
C HIS A 95 -34.47 24.64 26.14
N ASP A 96 -34.24 23.95 27.25
CA ASP A 96 -34.37 24.51 28.60
C ASP A 96 -33.21 25.48 28.90
N VAL A 97 -33.51 26.50 29.72
CA VAL A 97 -32.56 27.51 30.18
C VAL A 97 -31.36 26.85 30.87
N ARG A 98 -31.59 25.79 31.66
CA ARG A 98 -30.50 25.05 32.31
C ARG A 98 -29.52 24.45 31.29
N THR A 99 -30.04 23.75 30.28
CA THR A 99 -29.20 23.14 29.24
C THR A 99 -28.45 24.21 28.46
N HIS A 100 -29.06 25.37 28.24
CA HIS A 100 -28.40 26.50 27.59
C HIS A 100 -27.19 27.00 28.39
N GLU A 101 -27.37 27.24 29.69
CA GLU A 101 -26.29 27.70 30.57
C GLU A 101 -25.17 26.65 30.70
N GLU A 102 -25.51 25.36 30.76
CA GLU A 102 -24.53 24.27 30.76
C GLU A 102 -23.69 24.25 29.46
N LEU A 103 -24.32 24.47 28.30
CA LEU A 103 -23.63 24.55 27.01
C LEU A 103 -22.74 25.80 26.90
N LEU A 104 -23.21 26.95 27.40
CA LEU A 104 -22.41 28.18 27.43
C LEU A 104 -21.19 28.03 28.36
N ALA A 105 -21.36 27.40 29.51
CA ALA A 105 -20.25 27.09 30.41
C ALA A 105 -19.23 26.11 29.76
N ALA A 106 -19.72 25.10 29.04
CA ALA A 106 -18.87 24.18 28.31
C ALA A 106 -18.09 24.88 27.17
N LEU A 107 -18.73 25.80 26.46
CA LEU A 107 -18.07 26.64 25.44
C LEU A 107 -16.95 27.48 26.06
N GLY A 108 -17.23 28.18 27.17
CA GLY A 108 -16.22 28.99 27.85
C GLY A 108 -15.04 28.16 28.37
N ALA A 109 -15.28 26.95 28.86
CA ALA A 109 -14.22 26.02 29.25
C ALA A 109 -13.35 25.57 28.05
N ALA A 110 -13.97 25.29 26.90
CA ALA A 110 -13.25 24.92 25.69
C ALA A 110 -12.40 26.07 25.15
N GLU A 111 -12.92 27.30 25.12
CA GLU A 111 -12.19 28.50 24.72
C GLU A 111 -11.00 28.79 25.64
N ALA A 112 -11.18 28.61 26.95
CA ALA A 112 -10.09 28.74 27.92
C ALA A 112 -8.99 27.68 27.71
N ALA A 113 -9.36 26.45 27.38
CA ALA A 113 -8.39 25.39 27.07
C ALA A 113 -7.57 25.69 25.81
N VAL A 114 -8.20 26.24 24.77
CA VAL A 114 -7.50 26.71 23.55
C VAL A 114 -6.53 27.83 23.89
N THR A 115 -6.98 28.85 24.62
CA THR A 115 -6.14 29.98 25.04
C THR A 115 -4.93 29.51 25.87
N PHE A 116 -5.13 28.54 26.77
CA PHE A 116 -4.04 27.94 27.54
C PHE A 116 -3.04 27.20 26.65
N ALA A 117 -3.52 26.39 25.70
CA ALA A 117 -2.64 25.66 24.77
C ALA A 117 -1.81 26.61 23.89
N GLU A 118 -2.40 27.71 23.42
CA GLU A 118 -1.69 28.75 22.66
C GLU A 118 -0.59 29.42 23.50
N ALA A 119 -0.89 29.74 24.76
CA ALA A 119 0.09 30.31 25.69
C ALA A 119 1.24 29.33 25.96
N GLU A 120 0.93 28.04 26.08
CA GLU A 120 1.92 26.99 26.31
C GLU A 120 2.83 26.78 25.09
N VAL A 121 2.28 26.77 23.87
CA VAL A 121 3.07 26.75 22.64
C VAL A 121 4.03 27.93 22.60
N LYS A 122 3.55 29.15 22.87
CA LYS A 122 4.39 30.35 22.89
C LYS A 122 5.51 30.26 23.94
N ARG A 123 5.23 29.67 25.10
CA ARG A 123 6.23 29.43 26.16
C ARG A 123 7.30 28.44 25.69
N LEU A 124 6.89 27.35 25.05
CA LEU A 124 7.81 26.33 24.52
C LEU A 124 8.65 26.85 23.36
N GLU A 125 8.07 27.65 22.46
CA GLU A 125 8.82 28.32 21.39
C GLU A 125 9.91 29.25 21.94
N ALA A 126 9.59 30.03 22.98
CA ALA A 126 10.58 30.88 23.65
C ALA A 126 11.69 30.06 24.32
N ALA A 127 11.35 28.93 24.96
CA ALA A 127 12.32 28.02 25.55
C ALA A 127 13.23 27.40 24.48
N LEU A 128 12.67 26.94 23.36
CA LEU A 128 13.44 26.40 22.24
C LEU A 128 14.37 27.43 21.61
N ALA A 129 13.90 28.68 21.43
CA ALA A 129 14.73 29.77 20.93
C ALA A 129 15.93 30.06 21.87
N TYR A 130 15.70 29.99 23.18
CA TYR A 130 16.77 30.09 24.19
C TYR A 130 17.76 28.92 24.06
N SER A 131 17.30 27.67 24.07
CA SER A 131 18.16 26.48 23.93
C SER A 131 19.00 26.51 22.64
N ARG A 132 18.42 26.94 21.51
CA ARG A 132 19.15 27.10 20.24
C ARG A 132 20.28 28.12 20.34
N THR A 133 20.03 29.23 21.03
CA THR A 133 21.05 30.28 21.26
C THR A 133 22.17 29.77 22.16
N GLU A 134 21.84 28.98 23.18
CA GLU A 134 22.83 28.33 24.05
C GLU A 134 23.67 27.30 23.29
N LEU A 135 23.05 26.49 22.42
CA LEU A 135 23.76 25.54 21.56
C LEU A 135 24.74 26.23 20.61
N ASP A 136 24.31 27.28 19.90
CA ASP A 136 25.19 28.06 19.01
C ASP A 136 26.39 28.66 19.78
N ARG A 137 26.17 29.10 21.04
CA ARG A 137 27.27 29.55 21.90
C ARG A 137 28.19 28.39 22.28
N ALA A 138 27.65 27.24 22.68
CA ALA A 138 28.43 26.07 23.04
C ALA A 138 29.27 25.55 21.86
N GLU A 139 28.71 25.50 20.65
CA GLU A 139 29.43 25.11 19.43
C GLU A 139 30.62 26.03 19.12
N ARG A 140 30.45 27.34 19.26
CA ARG A 140 31.54 28.31 19.08
C ARG A 140 32.66 28.12 20.11
N LEU A 141 32.30 27.89 21.38
CA LEU A 141 33.28 27.67 22.46
C LEU A 141 33.97 26.30 22.38
N ALA A 142 33.28 25.28 21.88
CA ALA A 142 33.86 23.95 21.67
C ALA A 142 34.94 23.99 20.57
N LYS A 143 34.73 24.78 19.50
CA LYS A 143 35.72 24.97 18.43
C LYS A 143 37.03 25.58 18.92
N SER A 144 36.98 26.46 19.92
CA SER A 144 38.17 27.06 20.56
C SER A 144 38.74 26.22 21.71
N GLY A 145 38.17 25.04 22.01
CA GLY A 145 38.59 24.18 23.10
C GLY A 145 38.28 24.71 24.50
N ALA A 146 37.42 25.73 24.62
CA ALA A 146 37.10 26.39 25.90
C ALA A 146 36.10 25.61 26.76
N ILE A 147 35.39 24.63 26.21
CA ILE A 147 34.44 23.76 26.92
C ILE A 147 34.69 22.28 26.58
N SER A 148 34.21 21.38 27.44
CA SER A 148 34.32 19.93 27.24
C SER A 148 33.27 19.40 26.24
N GLN A 149 33.53 18.24 25.63
CA GLN A 149 32.56 17.57 24.73
C GLN A 149 31.24 17.25 25.45
N ASN A 150 31.30 16.82 26.71
CA ASN A 150 30.10 16.59 27.52
C ASN A 150 29.22 17.84 27.69
N ALA A 151 29.83 19.03 27.79
CA ALA A 151 29.08 20.29 27.87
C ALA A 151 28.40 20.65 26.54
N LEU A 152 29.04 20.35 25.40
CA LEU A 152 28.44 20.52 24.07
C LEU A 152 27.28 19.54 23.86
N ASP A 153 27.45 18.27 24.23
CA ASP A 153 26.42 17.25 24.06
C ASP A 153 25.18 17.54 24.94
N LYS A 154 25.38 18.09 26.14
CA LYS A 154 24.26 18.59 26.96
C LYS A 154 23.49 19.70 26.25
N ALA A 155 24.17 20.66 25.63
CA ALA A 155 23.50 21.75 24.92
C ALA A 155 22.72 21.25 23.69
N LYS A 156 23.19 20.18 23.02
CA LYS A 156 22.45 19.52 21.93
C LYS A 156 21.19 18.83 22.46
N PHE A 157 21.32 18.10 23.57
CA PHE A 157 20.20 17.39 24.19
C PHE A 157 19.05 18.33 24.60
N GLU A 158 19.37 19.52 25.11
CA GLU A 158 18.39 20.56 25.51
C GLU A 158 17.68 21.25 24.33
N VAL A 159 18.11 21.02 23.09
CA VAL A 159 17.41 21.47 21.86
C VAL A 159 16.54 20.36 21.26
N ASP A 160 16.97 19.11 21.42
CA ASP A 160 16.26 17.93 20.92
C ASP A 160 15.07 17.50 21.80
N THR A 161 15.03 17.95 23.06
CA THR A 161 13.98 17.66 24.05
C THR A 161 13.04 18.85 24.23
#